data_AF-A0A8B6EPV4-F1
#
_entry.id   AF-A0A8B6EPV4-F1
#
_cell.length_a   1.000
_cell.length_b   1.000
_cell.length_c   1.000
_cell.angle_alpha   90.00
_cell.angle_beta   90.00
_cell.angle_gamma   90.00
#
_symmetry.space_group_name_H-M   'P 1'
#
loop_
_entity.id
_entity.type
_entity.pdbx_description
1 polymer ?
#
loop_
_entity_poly.entity_id
_entity_poly.type
_entity_poly.pdbx_seq_one_letter_code
_entity_poly.pdbx_strand_id
1 'polypeptide(L)'
;MEDKQQRNTIIFNASKSELFTPSNGLKSLNRKLRSQWKIMNNKEEITLDRLSNASIFALCGSREKFTGAEFSAIKTYMETGGSLLVMLGEGGESRFETNLNFLLEEYGVFVNN
;
A
#
# COMPACT_ATOMS: atom_id res chain seq x y z
N MET A 1 -10.71 -20.14 -19.60
CA MET A 1 -10.65 -19.71 -18.19
C MET A 1 -9.18 -19.46 -17.93
N GLU A 2 -8.75 -18.21 -17.95
CA GLU A 2 -7.34 -17.89 -17.72
C GLU A 2 -6.98 -18.25 -16.28
N ASP A 3 -5.99 -19.11 -16.13
CA ASP A 3 -5.31 -19.35 -14.86
C ASP A 3 -4.76 -18.01 -14.37
N LYS A 4 -5.53 -17.32 -13.52
CA LYS A 4 -5.01 -16.20 -12.73
C LYS A 4 -3.86 -16.77 -11.92
N GLN A 5 -2.62 -16.52 -12.38
CA GLN A 5 -1.42 -16.73 -11.59
C GLN A 5 -1.72 -16.22 -10.18
N GLN A 6 -1.78 -17.15 -9.23
CA GLN A 6 -2.26 -16.85 -7.89
C GLN A 6 -1.20 -15.98 -7.23
N ARG A 7 -1.35 -14.66 -7.37
CA ARG A 7 -0.53 -13.69 -6.64
C ARG A 7 -0.75 -14.07 -5.18
N ASN A 8 0.30 -14.50 -4.47
CA ASN A 8 0.24 -14.87 -3.06
C ASN A 8 1.22 -14.03 -2.22
N THR A 9 1.34 -12.75 -2.57
CA THR A 9 2.30 -11.85 -1.94
C THR A 9 1.63 -10.57 -1.50
N ILE A 10 1.81 -10.21 -0.23
CA ILE A 10 1.41 -8.93 0.33
C ILE A 10 2.66 -8.07 0.46
N ILE A 11 2.63 -6.89 -0.16
CA ILE A 11 3.71 -5.92 -0.08
C ILE A 11 3.27 -4.79 0.85
N PHE A 12 4.00 -4.59 1.95
CA PHE A 12 3.85 -3.41 2.80
C PHE A 12 4.81 -2.34 2.35
N ASN A 13 4.33 -1.12 2.13
CA ASN A 13 5.20 -0.01 1.83
C ASN A 13 5.99 0.43 3.07
N ALA A 14 7.23 0.82 2.84
CA ALA A 14 8.16 1.35 3.82
C ALA A 14 9.03 2.46 3.21
N SER A 15 8.66 2.98 2.04
CA SER A 15 9.41 4.00 1.29
C SER A 15 8.97 5.43 1.61
N LYS A 16 7.82 5.63 2.27
CA LYS A 16 7.26 6.94 2.61
C LYS A 16 7.19 7.13 4.12
N SER A 17 8.21 6.63 4.82
CA SER A 17 8.33 6.72 6.28
C SER A 17 7.10 6.21 7.03
N GLU A 18 6.49 5.12 6.56
CA GLU A 18 5.29 4.51 7.15
C GLU A 18 5.42 4.31 8.68
N LEU A 19 4.39 4.74 9.41
CA LEU A 19 4.30 4.56 10.85
C LEU A 19 4.27 3.07 11.22
N PHE A 20 3.57 2.26 10.42
CA PHE A 20 3.38 0.85 10.65
C PHE A 20 4.02 0.00 9.55
N THR A 21 4.83 -0.97 9.95
CA THR A 21 5.45 -1.95 9.06
C THR A 21 5.31 -3.35 9.63
N PRO A 22 5.52 -4.43 8.87
CA PRO A 22 5.49 -5.80 9.42
C PRO A 22 6.44 -6.03 10.60
N SER A 23 7.50 -5.21 10.71
CA SER A 23 8.44 -5.16 11.83
C SER A 23 8.02 -4.22 12.98
N ASN A 24 7.20 -3.20 12.70
CA ASN A 24 6.80 -2.17 13.66
C ASN A 24 5.27 -2.00 13.74
N GLY A 25 4.67 -2.30 14.88
CA GLY A 25 3.23 -2.17 15.13
C GLY A 25 2.33 -3.25 14.50
N LEU A 26 2.78 -3.95 13.45
CA LEU A 26 2.01 -5.03 12.79
C LEU A 26 2.55 -6.44 13.07
N LYS A 27 3.33 -6.66 14.12
CA LYS A 27 3.96 -7.97 14.41
C LYS A 27 2.96 -9.13 14.49
N SER A 28 1.84 -8.94 15.19
CA SER A 28 0.79 -9.96 15.33
C SER A 28 0.08 -10.24 14.00
N LEU A 29 -0.18 -9.19 13.21
CA LEU A 29 -0.77 -9.33 11.88
C LEU A 29 0.17 -10.07 10.93
N ASN A 30 1.44 -9.66 10.90
CA ASN A 30 2.50 -10.30 10.12
C ASN A 30 2.64 -11.79 10.47
N ARG A 31 2.59 -12.16 11.76
CA ARG A 31 2.63 -13.57 12.20
C ARG A 31 1.43 -14.38 11.67
N LYS A 32 0.22 -13.80 11.69
CA LYS A 32 -0.99 -14.47 11.18
C LYS A 32 -0.98 -14.60 9.66
N LEU A 33 -0.51 -13.58 8.94
CA LEU A 33 -0.53 -13.61 7.47
C LEU A 33 0.55 -14.53 6.88
N ARG A 34 1.71 -14.65 7.52
CA ARG A 34 2.82 -15.50 7.04
C ARG A 34 2.50 -16.99 6.91
N SER A 35 1.43 -17.48 7.56
CA SER A 35 1.02 -18.89 7.40
C SER A 35 0.44 -19.18 6.02
N GLN A 36 -0.06 -18.17 5.31
CA GLN A 36 -0.74 -18.33 4.01
C GLN A 36 -0.12 -17.46 2.92
N TRP A 37 0.43 -16.29 3.27
CA TRP A 37 0.90 -15.27 2.34
C TRP A 37 2.40 -15.02 2.48
N LYS A 38 3.06 -14.76 1.35
CA LYS A 38 4.42 -14.21 1.35
C LYS A 38 4.35 -12.72 1.70
N ILE A 39 5.09 -12.29 2.72
CA ILE A 39 5.14 -10.88 3.15
C ILE A 39 6.46 -10.25 2.72
N MET A 40 6.38 -9.13 1.99
CA MET A 40 7.53 -8.34 1.57
C MET A 40 7.39 -6.88 2.02
N ASN A 41 8.51 -6.20 2.20
CA ASN A 41 8.54 -4.76 2.46
C ASN A 41 9.12 -4.04 1.25
N ASN A 42 8.43 -3.03 0.74
CA ASN A 42 8.96 -2.16 -0.29
C ASN A 42 9.64 -0.95 0.37
N LYS A 43 10.97 -0.87 0.29
CA LYS A 43 11.76 0.26 0.80
C LYS A 43 12.19 1.24 -0.29
N GLU A 44 11.90 0.90 -1.54
CA GLU A 44 12.30 1.67 -2.72
C GLU A 44 11.10 2.42 -3.29
N GLU A 45 11.34 3.22 -4.33
CA GLU A 45 10.29 3.93 -5.05
C GLU A 45 9.21 2.97 -5.57
N ILE A 46 7.96 3.42 -5.55
CA ILE A 46 6.81 2.61 -5.95
C ILE A 46 6.73 2.56 -7.47
N THR A 47 7.10 1.42 -8.05
CA THR A 47 7.02 1.17 -9.49
C THR A 47 6.09 0.00 -9.80
N LEU A 48 5.54 -0.01 -11.03
CA LEU A 48 4.64 -1.08 -11.47
C LEU A 48 5.30 -2.45 -11.42
N ASP A 49 6.59 -2.54 -11.78
CA ASP A 49 7.36 -3.79 -11.75
C ASP A 49 7.43 -4.38 -10.34
N ARG A 50 7.59 -3.53 -9.31
CA ARG A 50 7.59 -3.95 -7.90
C ARG A 50 6.21 -4.45 -7.46
N LEU A 51 5.14 -3.84 -7.96
CA LEU A 51 3.75 -4.17 -7.62
C LEU A 51 3.20 -5.36 -8.42
N SER A 52 3.79 -5.71 -9.57
CA SER A 52 3.31 -6.75 -10.50
C SER A 52 3.04 -8.12 -9.84
N ASN A 53 3.85 -8.47 -8.84
CA ASN A 53 3.77 -9.74 -8.10
C ASN A 53 2.91 -9.66 -6.84
N ALA A 54 2.39 -8.48 -6.49
CA ALA A 54 1.62 -8.24 -5.27
C ALA A 54 0.14 -8.52 -5.47
N SER A 55 -0.46 -9.33 -4.62
CA SER A 55 -1.92 -9.47 -4.53
C SER A 55 -2.52 -8.27 -3.82
N ILE A 56 -1.84 -7.83 -2.76
CA ILE A 56 -2.23 -6.72 -1.92
C ILE A 56 -1.02 -5.81 -1.73
N PHE A 57 -1.20 -4.53 -1.99
CA PHE A 57 -0.27 -3.47 -1.60
C PHE A 57 -0.85 -2.69 -0.42
N ALA A 58 -0.07 -2.51 0.64
CA ALA A 58 -0.53 -1.89 1.88
C ALA A 58 0.27 -0.62 2.20
N LEU A 59 -0.44 0.50 2.34
CA LEU A 59 0.05 1.79 2.79
C LEU A 59 -0.44 2.03 4.22
N CYS A 60 0.46 1.89 5.20
CA CYS A 60 0.08 1.91 6.61
C CYS A 60 0.69 3.12 7.34
N GLY A 61 0.01 4.26 7.25
CA GLY A 61 0.40 5.51 7.88
C GLY A 61 1.61 6.14 7.22
N SER A 62 1.59 6.29 5.89
CA SER A 62 2.61 7.00 5.13
C SER A 62 2.73 8.45 5.62
N ARG A 63 3.97 8.91 5.81
CA ARG A 63 4.30 10.22 6.38
C ARG A 63 5.03 11.15 5.42
N GLU A 64 4.99 10.81 4.14
CA GLU A 64 5.59 11.57 3.07
C GLU A 64 4.63 11.64 1.88
N LYS A 65 4.89 12.59 1.00
CA LYS A 65 4.11 12.78 -0.22
C LYS A 65 4.55 11.79 -1.30
N PHE A 66 3.56 11.34 -2.05
CA PHE A 66 3.69 10.53 -3.25
C PHE A 66 3.83 11.44 -4.47
N THR A 67 4.64 11.00 -5.43
CA THR A 67 4.79 11.66 -6.72
C THR A 67 3.66 11.25 -7.66
N GLY A 68 3.46 12.02 -8.74
CA GLY A 68 2.51 11.64 -9.79
C GLY A 68 2.85 10.30 -10.47
N ALA A 69 4.13 9.96 -10.56
CA ALA A 69 4.58 8.67 -11.10
C ALA A 69 4.19 7.50 -10.18
N GLU A 70 4.35 7.66 -8.86
CA GLU A 70 3.95 6.64 -7.88
C GLU A 70 2.43 6.44 -7.88
N PHE A 71 1.64 7.52 -7.94
CA PHE A 71 0.19 7.39 -8.08
C PHE A 71 -0.20 6.71 -9.38
N SER A 72 0.46 7.03 -10.49
CA SER A 72 0.20 6.38 -11.78
C SER A 72 0.49 4.88 -11.70
N ALA A 73 1.61 4.48 -11.08
CA ALA A 73 1.95 3.08 -10.86
C ALA A 73 0.92 2.34 -9.99
N ILE A 74 0.44 2.97 -8.91
CA ILE A 74 -0.60 2.39 -8.03
C ILE A 74 -1.93 2.23 -8.78
N LYS A 75 -2.33 3.23 -9.58
CA LYS A 75 -3.57 3.17 -10.37
C LYS A 75 -3.52 2.06 -11.41
N THR A 76 -2.45 1.98 -12.21
CA THR A 76 -2.26 0.87 -13.15
C THR A 76 -2.20 -0.48 -12.43
N TYR A 77 -1.57 -0.56 -11.27
CA TYR A 77 -1.59 -1.78 -10.44
C TYR A 77 -3.02 -2.22 -10.08
N MET A 78 -3.87 -1.29 -9.64
CA MET A 78 -5.27 -1.58 -9.31
C MET A 78 -6.09 -2.00 -10.54
N GLU A 79 -5.88 -1.35 -11.69
CA GLU A 79 -6.52 -1.71 -12.96
C GLU A 79 -6.15 -3.12 -13.43
N THR A 80 -4.93 -3.59 -13.15
CA THR A 80 -4.48 -4.97 -13.45
C THR A 80 -4.97 -6.01 -12.42
N GLY A 81 -5.93 -5.64 -11.57
CA GLY A 81 -6.56 -6.51 -10.57
C GLY A 81 -5.78 -6.63 -9.26
N GLY A 82 -4.84 -5.72 -9.00
CA GLY A 82 -4.21 -5.56 -7.70
C GLY A 82 -5.18 -4.99 -6.66
N SER A 83 -4.94 -5.26 -5.38
CA SER A 83 -5.74 -4.70 -4.27
C SER A 83 -4.91 -3.73 -3.44
N LEU A 84 -5.48 -2.57 -3.12
CA LEU A 84 -4.84 -1.55 -2.29
C LEU A 84 -5.50 -1.51 -0.90
N LEU A 85 -4.69 -1.57 0.15
CA LEU A 85 -5.10 -1.29 1.53
C LEU A 85 -4.46 0.03 1.98
N VAL A 86 -5.27 1.02 2.30
CA VAL A 86 -4.81 2.30 2.86
C VAL A 86 -5.28 2.42 4.30
N MET A 87 -4.36 2.72 5.20
CA MET A 87 -4.64 2.99 6.62
C MET A 87 -3.96 4.30 7.01
N LEU A 88 -4.74 5.26 7.51
CA LEU A 88 -4.25 6.48 8.16
C LEU A 88 -4.74 6.56 9.60
N GLY A 89 -4.02 7.32 10.42
CA GLY A 89 -4.41 7.60 11.80
C GLY A 89 -5.28 8.84 11.96
N GLU A 90 -5.60 9.14 13.21
CA GLU A 90 -6.25 10.39 13.61
C GLU A 90 -5.43 11.63 13.19
N GLY A 91 -6.10 12.69 12.76
CA GLY A 91 -5.47 13.90 12.20
C GLY A 91 -5.29 13.84 10.68
N GLY A 92 -5.63 12.71 10.07
CA GLY A 92 -5.70 12.54 8.62
C GLY A 92 -4.42 12.90 7.88
N GLU A 93 -4.61 13.40 6.66
CA GLU A 93 -3.52 13.82 5.78
C GLU A 93 -2.71 14.97 6.36
N SER A 94 -3.38 15.91 7.06
CA SER A 94 -2.73 17.09 7.64
C SER A 94 -1.69 16.73 8.71
N ARG A 95 -1.99 15.77 9.59
CA ARG A 95 -1.06 15.32 10.63
C ARG A 95 0.04 14.41 10.10
N PHE A 96 -0.27 13.61 9.08
CA PHE A 96 0.68 12.69 8.48
C PHE A 96 1.52 13.34 7.38
N GLU A 97 1.28 14.59 7.00
CA GLU A 97 2.04 15.32 5.98
C GLU A 97 2.13 14.58 4.63
N THR A 98 1.10 13.79 4.31
CA THR A 98 1.02 13.01 3.06
C THR A 98 0.10 13.71 2.05
N ASN A 99 -0.19 13.07 0.92
CA ASN A 99 -1.08 13.57 -0.13
C ASN A 99 -2.01 12.45 -0.66
N LEU A 100 -2.38 11.51 0.20
CA LEU A 100 -3.11 10.29 -0.20
C LEU A 100 -4.54 10.55 -0.68
N ASN A 101 -5.19 11.63 -0.22
CA ASN A 101 -6.54 11.96 -0.69
C ASN A 101 -6.56 12.25 -2.20
N PHE A 102 -5.45 12.72 -2.80
CA PHE A 102 -5.35 12.85 -4.27
C PHE A 102 -5.64 11.53 -5.00
N LEU A 103 -5.24 10.39 -4.43
CA LEU A 103 -5.55 9.08 -4.99
C LEU A 103 -6.96 8.61 -4.59
N LEU A 104 -7.30 8.74 -3.30
CA LEU A 104 -8.53 8.16 -2.75
C LEU A 104 -9.80 8.84 -3.30
N GLU A 105 -9.75 10.16 -3.54
CA GLU A 105 -10.88 10.94 -4.02
C GLU A 105 -11.35 10.47 -5.40
N GLU A 106 -10.43 9.99 -6.26
CA GLU A 106 -10.77 9.39 -7.56
C GLU A 106 -11.66 8.13 -7.40
N TYR A 107 -11.62 7.48 -6.24
CA TYR A 107 -12.44 6.31 -5.90
C TYR A 107 -13.60 6.65 -4.96
N GLY A 108 -13.89 7.94 -4.74
CA GLY A 108 -14.98 8.40 -3.87
C GLY A 108 -14.74 8.22 -2.37
N VAL A 109 -13.48 8.03 -1.97
CA VAL A 109 -13.07 7.88 -0.57
C VAL A 109 -12.17 9.06 -0.19
N PHE A 110 -12.24 9.54 1.05
CA PHE A 110 -11.29 10.52 1.56
C PHE A 110 -11.07 10.32 3.06
N VAL A 111 -9.88 10.65 3.53
CA VAL A 111 -9.53 10.62 4.95
C VAL A 111 -9.73 12.02 5.54
N ASN A 112 -10.59 12.11 6.56
CA ASN A 112 -10.82 13.34 7.32
C ASN A 112 -9.57 13.77 8.10
N ASN A 113 -9.45 15.08 8.34
CA ASN A 113 -8.45 15.65 9.23
C ASN A 113 -8.95 15.67 10.68
#